data_AF-A0A1C4IRM6-F1
#
_entry.id   AF-A0A1C4IRM6-F1
#
_cell.length_a   1.000
_cell.length_b   1.000
_cell.length_c   1.000
_cell.angle_alpha   90.00
_cell.angle_beta   90.00
_cell.angle_gamma   90.00
#
_symmetry.space_group_name_H-M   'P 1'
#
loop_
_entity.id
_entity.type
_entity.pdbx_description
1 polymer ?
#
loop_
_entity_poly.entity_id
_entity_poly.type
_entity_poly.pdbx_seq_one_letter_code
_entity_poly.pdbx_strand_id
1 'polypeptide(L)'
;GRPEKSRVAELGLAAAACPLLIVQGAHDPFGRPNEFPPPHNPSPVPYADHAFAVPKRAPLTQEAALGQLTAIVSRWLAAQGLATP
;
A
#
# COMPACT_ATOMS: atom_id res chain seq x y z
N GLY A 1 13.91 -1.03 -3.74
CA GLY A 1 15.20 -0.66 -3.12
C GLY A 1 15.18 -1.17 -1.70
N ARG A 2 16.28 -1.77 -1.22
CA ARG A 2 16.40 -2.30 0.15
C ARG A 2 17.28 -1.35 0.98
N PRO A 3 16.72 -0.24 1.51
CA PRO A 3 17.51 0.69 2.31
C PRO A 3 18.01 0.02 3.58
N GLU A 4 19.25 0.30 3.97
CA GLU A 4 19.85 -0.27 5.19
C GLU A 4 19.28 0.33 6.48
N LYS A 5 18.63 1.50 6.39
CA LYS A 5 18.00 2.18 7.51
C LYS A 5 16.49 2.24 7.33
N SER A 6 15.76 1.99 8.41
CA SER A 6 14.31 2.18 8.46
C SER A 6 13.95 3.66 8.29
N ARG A 7 12.85 3.92 7.59
CA ARG A 7 12.26 5.26 7.39
C ARG A 7 10.99 5.48 8.20
N VAL A 8 10.75 4.68 9.24
CA VAL A 8 9.53 4.79 10.05
C VAL A 8 9.33 6.19 10.66
N ALA A 9 10.43 6.87 11.03
CA ALA A 9 10.35 8.23 11.58
C ALA A 9 9.84 9.23 10.52
N GLU A 10 10.29 9.11 9.27
CA GLU A 10 9.81 9.93 8.15
C GLU A 10 8.30 9.70 7.91
N LEU A 11 7.86 8.45 7.99
CA LEU A 11 6.46 8.08 7.86
C LEU A 11 5.60 8.68 8.97
N GLY A 12 6.09 8.66 10.21
CA GLY A 12 5.44 9.29 11.36
C GLY A 12 5.29 10.81 11.19
N LEU A 13 6.35 11.48 10.71
CA LEU A 13 6.31 12.90 10.41
C LEU A 13 5.29 13.23 9.31
N ALA A 14 5.22 12.43 8.25
CA ALA A 14 4.23 12.60 7.19
C ALA A 14 2.79 12.44 7.72
N ALA A 15 2.54 11.40 8.51
CA ALA A 15 1.22 11.15 9.10
C ALA A 15 0.78 12.24 10.10
N ALA A 16 1.72 12.93 10.74
CA ALA A 16 1.43 14.07 11.61
C ALA A 16 1.12 15.36 10.81
N ALA A 17 1.62 15.48 9.59
CA ALA A 17 1.47 16.68 8.76
C ALA A 17 0.21 16.65 7.87
N CYS A 18 -0.23 15.48 7.41
CA CYS A 18 -1.39 15.34 6.54
C CYS A 18 -2.04 13.95 6.63
N PRO A 19 -3.30 13.80 6.18
CA PRO A 19 -3.89 12.49 5.96
C PRO A 19 -3.00 11.64 5.05
N LEU A 20 -2.68 10.42 5.50
CA LEU A 20 -1.76 9.54 4.82
C LEU A 20 -2.39 8.17 4.56
N LEU A 21 -2.33 7.73 3.31
CA LEU A 21 -2.61 6.36 2.91
C LEU A 21 -1.32 5.66 2.52
N ILE A 22 -1.13 4.43 3.01
CA ILE A 22 -0.05 3.54 2.59
C ILE A 22 -0.70 2.38 1.84
N VAL A 23 -0.29 2.15 0.60
CA VAL A 23 -0.68 0.97 -0.18
C VAL A 23 0.58 0.21 -0.55
N GLN A 24 0.58 -1.10 -0.31
CA GLN A 24 1.77 -1.93 -0.53
C GLN A 24 1.37 -3.30 -1.06
N GLY A 25 2.22 -3.89 -1.90
CA GLY A 25 2.08 -5.30 -2.26
C GLY A 25 2.18 -6.21 -1.03
N ALA A 26 1.24 -7.14 -0.87
CA ALA A 26 1.26 -8.10 0.24
C ALA A 26 2.47 -9.05 0.17
N HIS A 27 3.12 -9.15 -1.00
CA HIS A 27 4.30 -9.96 -1.27
C HIS A 27 5.57 -9.18 -1.57
N ASP A 28 5.65 -7.95 -1.08
CA ASP A 28 6.84 -7.12 -1.21
C ASP A 28 8.08 -7.77 -0.52
N PRO A 29 9.20 -7.98 -1.25
CA PRO A 29 10.43 -8.54 -0.68
C PRO A 29 11.20 -7.55 0.22
N PHE A 30 10.83 -6.27 0.25
CA PHE A 30 11.44 -5.25 1.09
C PHE A 30 10.76 -5.07 2.46
N GLY A 31 9.70 -5.84 2.73
CA GLY A 31 8.98 -5.88 4.00
C GLY A 31 7.49 -6.13 3.76
N ARG A 32 6.77 -6.69 4.74
CA ARG A 32 5.35 -7.02 4.62
C ARG A 32 4.46 -6.01 5.36
N PRO A 33 3.19 -5.86 4.96
CA PRO A 33 2.25 -4.93 5.62
C PRO A 33 2.12 -5.13 7.13
N ASN A 34 2.17 -6.38 7.61
CA ASN A 34 2.08 -6.71 9.04
C ASN A 34 3.36 -6.43 9.84
N GLU A 35 4.45 -6.02 9.18
CA GLU A 35 5.69 -5.62 9.84
C GLU A 35 5.70 -4.12 10.19
N PHE A 36 4.71 -3.34 9.73
CA PHE A 36 4.62 -1.92 10.07
C PHE A 36 4.28 -1.74 11.56
N PRO A 37 4.98 -0.84 12.27
CA PRO A 37 4.66 -0.56 13.65
C PRO A 37 3.36 0.26 13.76
N PRO A 38 2.54 0.05 14.81
CA PRO A 38 1.39 0.89 15.10
C PRO A 38 1.77 2.39 15.22
N PRO A 39 0.88 3.31 14.81
CA PRO A 39 -0.48 3.07 14.32
C PRO A 39 -0.56 2.80 12.81
N HIS A 40 0.57 2.65 12.12
CA HIS A 40 0.58 2.47 10.67
C HIS A 40 0.03 1.10 10.28
N ASN A 41 -0.97 1.10 9.39
CA ASN A 41 -1.60 -0.11 8.87
C ASN A 41 -1.73 -0.01 7.35
N PRO A 42 -0.72 -0.47 6.58
CA PRO A 42 -0.76 -0.41 5.12
C PRO A 42 -1.93 -1.22 4.56
N SER A 43 -2.58 -0.68 3.53
CA SER A 43 -3.58 -1.42 2.75
C SER A 43 -2.86 -2.38 1.79
N PRO A 44 -3.02 -3.71 1.96
CA PRO A 44 -2.33 -4.68 1.11
C PRO A 44 -2.99 -4.81 -0.26
N VAL A 45 -2.19 -4.91 -1.32
CA VAL A 45 -2.62 -5.45 -2.63
C VAL A 45 -2.27 -6.96 -2.65
N PRO A 46 -3.27 -7.86 -2.67
CA PRO A 46 -3.04 -9.30 -2.57
C PRO A 46 -2.09 -9.83 -3.65
N TYR A 47 -1.19 -10.74 -3.26
CA TYR A 47 -0.21 -11.42 -4.13
C TYR A 47 0.81 -10.52 -4.83
N ALA A 48 0.67 -9.20 -4.73
CA ALA A 48 1.48 -8.24 -5.45
C ALA A 48 2.83 -8.02 -4.74
N ASP A 49 3.89 -7.82 -5.51
CA ASP A 49 5.20 -7.42 -4.99
C ASP A 49 5.34 -5.88 -4.87
N HIS A 50 6.58 -5.40 -4.72
CA HIS A 50 6.90 -3.98 -4.61
C HIS A 50 6.54 -3.15 -5.86
N ALA A 51 6.41 -3.78 -7.03
CA ALA A 51 5.99 -3.15 -8.28
C ALA A 51 4.49 -3.39 -8.54
N PHE A 52 3.77 -3.95 -7.57
CA PHE A 52 2.40 -4.47 -7.71
C PHE A 52 2.25 -5.54 -8.79
N ALA A 53 3.33 -6.23 -9.16
CA ALA A 53 3.28 -7.36 -10.07
C ALA A 53 2.78 -8.60 -9.32
N VAL A 54 1.85 -9.34 -9.92
CA VAL A 54 1.38 -10.62 -9.39
C VAL A 54 1.98 -11.79 -10.17
N PRO A 55 2.34 -12.90 -9.52
CA PRO A 55 2.85 -14.07 -10.23
C PRO A 55 1.73 -14.73 -11.05
N LYS A 56 2.06 -15.36 -12.18
CA LYS A 56 1.08 -16.03 -13.06
C LYS A 56 0.21 -17.10 -12.37
N ARG A 57 0.68 -17.67 -11.25
CA ARG A 57 -0.04 -18.67 -10.44
C ARG A 57 -0.99 -18.06 -9.40
N ALA A 58 -1.02 -16.75 -9.25
CA ALA A 58 -1.90 -16.10 -8.29
C ALA A 58 -3.38 -16.32 -8.70
N PRO A 59 -4.31 -16.34 -7.75
CA PRO A 59 -5.73 -16.52 -8.04
C PRO A 59 -6.41 -15.26 -8.61
N LEU A 60 -5.64 -14.22 -8.97
CA LEU A 60 -6.11 -13.00 -9.62
C LEU A 60 -5.17 -12.60 -10.76
N THR A 61 -5.72 -11.86 -11.73
CA THR A 61 -4.95 -11.30 -12.83
C THR A 61 -4.20 -10.04 -12.40
N GLN A 62 -3.20 -9.63 -13.19
CA GLN A 62 -2.51 -8.34 -13.00
C GLN A 62 -3.50 -7.16 -13.04
N GLU A 63 -4.46 -7.20 -13.97
CA GLU A 63 -5.48 -6.17 -14.10
C GLU A 63 -6.38 -6.09 -12.85
N ALA A 64 -6.80 -7.24 -12.31
CA ALA A 64 -7.59 -7.28 -11.08
C ALA A 64 -6.82 -6.73 -9.87
N ALA A 65 -5.51 -7.01 -9.76
CA ALA A 65 -4.65 -6.46 -8.72
C ALA A 65 -4.53 -4.92 -8.82
N LEU A 66 -4.32 -4.40 -10.03
CA LEU A 66 -4.27 -2.95 -10.27
C LEU A 66 -5.64 -2.30 -10.04
N GLY A 67 -6.73 -2.98 -10.39
CA GLY A 67 -8.09 -2.53 -10.08
C GLY A 67 -8.34 -2.43 -8.57
N GLN A 68 -7.81 -3.35 -7.77
CA GLN A 68 -7.89 -3.24 -6.30
C GLN A 68 -7.05 -2.08 -5.78
N LEU A 69 -5.82 -1.89 -6.30
CA LEU A 69 -4.96 -0.76 -5.96
C LEU A 69 -5.69 0.57 -6.21
N THR A 70 -6.23 0.77 -7.41
CA THR A 70 -6.95 2.01 -7.75
C THR A 70 -8.22 2.16 -6.92
N ALA A 71 -8.98 1.09 -6.68
CA ALA A 71 -10.18 1.15 -5.83
C ALA A 71 -9.87 1.49 -4.36
N ILE A 72 -8.71 1.09 -3.83
CA ILE A 72 -8.25 1.51 -2.49
C ILE A 72 -7.99 3.03 -2.49
N VAL A 73 -7.24 3.53 -3.47
CA VAL A 73 -6.90 4.95 -3.59
C VAL A 73 -8.15 5.81 -3.81
N SER A 74 -9.04 5.42 -4.73
CA SER A 74 -10.28 6.14 -5.01
C SER A 74 -11.18 6.25 -3.78
N ARG A 75 -11.37 5.14 -3.04
CA ARG A 75 -12.15 5.16 -1.79
C ARG A 75 -11.54 6.07 -0.74
N TRP A 76 -10.21 6.08 -0.63
CA TRP A 76 -9.53 6.99 0.29
C TRP A 76 -9.73 8.45 -0.11
N LEU A 77 -9.53 8.79 -1.39
CA LEU A 77 -9.77 10.15 -1.91
C LEU A 77 -11.22 10.59 -1.69
N ALA A 78 -12.19 9.71 -1.94
CA ALA A 78 -13.61 10.00 -1.69
C ALA A 78 -13.89 10.24 -0.20
N ALA A 79 -13.28 9.45 0.69
CA ALA A 79 -13.37 9.68 2.14
C ALA A 79 -12.72 10.99 2.60
N GLN A 80 -11.77 11.54 1.83
CA GLN A 80 -11.21 12.87 2.05
C GLN A 80 -12.03 14.00 1.39
N GLY A 81 -13.13 13.69 0.68
CA GLY A 81 -13.90 14.66 -0.08
C GLY A 81 -13.21 15.16 -1.35
N LEU A 82 -12.19 14.44 -1.84
CA LEU A 82 -11.38 14.80 -3.02
C LEU A 82 -11.83 14.09 -4.30
N ALA A 83 -12.76 13.14 -4.21
CA ALA A 83 -13.33 12.41 -5.34
C ALA A 83 -14.77 11.99 -5.05
N THR A 84 -15.52 11.69 -6.11
CA THR A 84 -16.82 11.01 -6.00
C THR A 84 -16.57 9.49 -5.85
N PRO A 85 -17.37 8.77 -5.04
CA PRO A 85 -17.23 7.32 -4.86
C PRO A 85 -17.33 6.50 -6.15
#